data_AF-A0A2A2G5P9-F1
#
_entry.id   AF-A0A2A2G5P9-F1
#
_cell.length_a   1.000
_cell.length_b   1.000
_cell.length_c   1.000
_cell.angle_alpha   90.00
_cell.angle_beta   90.00
_cell.angle_gamma   90.00
#
_symmetry.space_group_name_H-M   'P 1'
#
loop_
_entity.id
_entity.type
_entity.pdbx_description
1 polymer ?
#
loop_
_entity_poly.entity_id
_entity_poly.type
_entity_poly.pdbx_seq_one_letter_code
_entity_poly.pdbx_strand_id
1 'polypeptide(L)'
;MVGAAIEGAKRIGYDLKRQPGRGLSNTYDAIKDGKTSTVSVRTTRDRWFAYQPVEGGTRWKTLDEVELVLVSAVDDPADPRNVDVYLFPADEVRKRFDAS
;
A
#
# COMPACT_ATOMS: atom_id res chain seq x y z
N MET A 1 3.54 -7.50 9.39
CA MET A 1 3.86 -6.31 8.57
C MET A 1 2.63 -5.50 8.18
N VAL A 2 1.53 -6.10 7.68
CA VAL A 2 0.26 -5.35 7.42
C VAL A 2 -0.21 -4.56 8.65
N GLY A 3 -0.19 -5.16 9.84
CA GLY A 3 -0.52 -4.45 11.09
C GLY A 3 0.40 -3.25 11.37
N ALA A 4 1.70 -3.35 11.07
CA ALA A 4 2.64 -2.24 11.24
C ALA A 4 2.32 -1.09 10.26
N ALA A 5 1.95 -1.40 9.01
CA ALA A 5 1.47 -0.40 8.07
C ALA A 5 0.25 0.34 8.64
N ILE A 6 -0.77 -0.41 9.09
CA ILE A 6 -2.00 0.15 9.67
C ILE A 6 -1.69 1.05 10.88
N GLU A 7 -0.87 0.57 11.82
CA GLU A 7 -0.50 1.35 13.01
C GLU A 7 0.34 2.58 12.65
N GLY A 8 1.23 2.49 11.66
CA GLY A 8 1.98 3.64 11.14
C GLY A 8 1.07 4.72 10.56
N ALA A 9 0.08 4.33 9.77
CA ALA A 9 -0.91 5.25 9.23
C ALA A 9 -1.79 5.90 10.32
N LYS A 10 -2.20 5.14 11.35
CA LYS A 10 -2.92 5.68 12.51
C LYS A 10 -2.13 6.74 13.27
N ARG A 11 -0.81 6.51 13.47
CA ARG A 11 0.06 7.49 14.16
C ARG A 11 0.15 8.83 13.43
N ILE A 12 -0.03 8.86 12.12
CA ILE A 12 -0.06 10.10 11.33
C ILE A 12 -1.48 10.62 11.04
N GLY A 13 -2.50 10.08 11.74
CA GLY A 13 -3.86 10.61 11.77
C GLY A 13 -4.86 9.96 10.82
N TYR A 14 -4.56 8.81 10.22
CA TYR A 14 -5.56 8.06 9.43
C TYR A 14 -6.34 7.07 10.29
N ASP A 15 -7.66 7.02 10.10
CA ASP A 15 -8.45 5.84 10.45
C ASP A 15 -8.55 4.92 9.23
N LEU A 16 -8.42 3.60 9.42
CA LEU A 16 -8.34 2.63 8.34
C LEU A 16 -9.41 1.55 8.51
N LYS A 17 -10.31 1.46 7.53
CA LYS A 17 -11.36 0.44 7.47
C LYS A 17 -11.12 -0.48 6.29
N ARG A 18 -11.01 -1.80 6.54
CA ARG A 18 -10.81 -2.77 5.46
C ARG A 18 -12.03 -2.82 4.53
N GLN A 19 -11.80 -2.76 3.22
CA GLN A 19 -12.88 -2.82 2.25
C GLN A 19 -13.46 -4.25 2.15
N PRO A 20 -14.79 -4.42 2.26
CA PRO A 20 -15.43 -5.73 2.14
C PRO A 20 -15.37 -6.25 0.69
N GLY A 21 -15.45 -7.57 0.51
CA GLY A 21 -15.54 -8.19 -0.83
C GLY A 21 -14.26 -8.18 -1.67
N ARG A 22 -13.11 -7.77 -1.11
CA ARG A 22 -11.83 -7.63 -1.84
C ARG A 22 -10.91 -8.86 -1.77
N GLY A 23 -11.41 -9.98 -1.23
CA GLY A 23 -10.65 -11.23 -1.10
C GLY A 23 -9.38 -11.08 -0.27
N LEU A 24 -8.25 -11.54 -0.82
CA LEU A 24 -6.91 -11.40 -0.22
C LEU A 24 -6.27 -10.02 -0.44
N SER A 25 -6.94 -9.11 -1.14
CA SER A 25 -6.42 -7.75 -1.33
C SER A 25 -6.42 -7.01 0.01
N ASN A 26 -5.33 -6.32 0.28
CA ASN A 26 -5.19 -5.45 1.45
C ASN A 26 -5.57 -4.02 1.06
N THR A 27 -6.83 -3.81 0.69
CA THR A 27 -7.35 -2.47 0.41
C THR A 27 -8.23 -1.97 1.55
N TYR A 28 -8.10 -0.68 1.85
CA TYR A 28 -8.76 -0.02 2.97
C TYR A 28 -9.30 1.34 2.51
N ASP A 29 -10.38 1.78 3.16
CA ASP A 29 -10.75 3.18 3.19
C ASP A 29 -9.92 3.85 4.29
N ALA A 30 -9.18 4.90 3.93
CA ALA A 30 -8.34 5.69 4.80
C ALA A 30 -8.99 7.06 5.02
N ILE A 31 -9.39 7.35 6.25
CA ILE A 31 -10.10 8.58 6.61
C ILE A 31 -9.15 9.49 7.37
N LYS A 32 -8.95 10.71 6.89
CA LYS A 32 -8.17 11.74 7.57
C LYS A 32 -8.76 13.11 7.27
N ASP A 33 -8.94 13.92 8.32
CA ASP A 33 -9.47 15.28 8.23
C ASP A 33 -10.83 15.36 7.48
N GLY A 34 -11.70 14.36 7.70
CA GLY A 34 -13.01 14.24 7.06
C GLY A 34 -12.97 13.80 5.58
N LYS A 35 -11.78 13.60 5.00
CA LYS A 35 -11.61 13.06 3.66
C LYS A 35 -11.37 11.55 3.71
N THR A 36 -12.10 10.81 2.87
CA THR A 36 -11.85 9.39 2.63
C THR A 36 -11.06 9.23 1.34
N SER A 37 -9.96 8.47 1.41
CA SER A 37 -9.20 8.01 0.26
C SER A 37 -9.08 6.49 0.28
N THR A 38 -8.94 5.84 -0.87
CA THR A 38 -8.70 4.40 -0.93
C THR A 38 -7.19 4.10 -0.89
N VAL A 39 -6.78 3.11 -0.10
CA VAL A 39 -5.36 2.72 0.05
C VAL A 39 -5.14 1.25 -0.22
N SER A 40 -4.03 0.92 -0.88
CA SER A 40 -3.51 -0.44 -1.03
C SER A 40 -2.31 -0.63 -0.10
N VAL A 41 -2.34 -1.68 0.73
CA VAL A 41 -1.22 -2.01 1.63
C VAL A 41 -0.32 -3.05 0.98
N ARG A 42 0.98 -2.73 0.89
CA ARG A 42 2.04 -3.63 0.45
C ARG A 42 2.99 -3.92 1.60
N THR A 43 3.55 -5.12 1.61
CA THR A 43 4.56 -5.52 2.59
C THR A 43 5.72 -6.15 1.86
N THR A 44 6.94 -5.80 2.27
CA THR A 44 8.14 -6.29 1.63
C THR A 44 9.23 -6.56 2.67
N ARG A 45 10.12 -7.52 2.37
CA ARG A 45 11.33 -7.75 3.16
C ARG A 45 12.58 -7.22 2.46
N ASP A 46 12.57 -7.15 1.14
CA ASP A 46 13.69 -6.80 0.27
C ASP A 46 13.55 -5.40 -0.35
N ARG A 47 12.57 -4.62 0.12
CA ARG A 47 12.18 -3.30 -0.39
C ARG A 47 11.59 -3.30 -1.81
N TRP A 48 11.37 -4.47 -2.42
CA TRP A 48 10.62 -4.60 -3.67
C TRP A 48 9.17 -5.00 -3.39
N PHE A 49 8.23 -4.42 -4.13
CA PHE A 49 6.82 -4.83 -4.11
C PHE A 49 6.27 -4.82 -5.53
N ALA A 50 5.25 -5.63 -5.76
CA ALA A 50 4.67 -5.83 -7.08
C ALA A 50 3.15 -5.64 -7.07
N TYR A 51 2.63 -5.28 -8.25
CA TYR A 51 1.23 -5.34 -8.59
C TYR A 51 1.05 -6.34 -9.73
N GLN A 52 -0.07 -7.07 -9.72
CA GLN A 52 -0.37 -8.03 -10.78
C GLN A 52 -0.81 -7.25 -12.04
N PRO A 53 -0.12 -7.42 -13.19
CA PRO A 53 -0.59 -6.83 -14.43
C PRO A 53 -1.92 -7.48 -14.85
N VAL A 54 -2.83 -6.66 -15.36
CA VAL A 54 -4.08 -7.07 -15.99
C VAL A 54 -4.19 -6.39 -17.36
N GLU A 55 -5.13 -6.84 -18.19
CA GLU A 55 -5.30 -6.31 -19.56
C GLU A 55 -3.99 -6.25 -20.37
N GLY A 56 -3.24 -7.35 -20.32
CA GLY A 56 -1.99 -7.47 -21.07
C GLY A 56 -0.86 -6.57 -20.57
N GLY A 57 -0.92 -6.08 -19.33
CA GLY A 57 0.13 -5.23 -18.73
C GLY A 57 -0.11 -3.73 -18.88
N THR A 58 -1.29 -3.33 -19.34
CA THR A 58 -1.70 -1.92 -19.44
C THR A 58 -2.38 -1.40 -18.18
N ARG A 59 -2.67 -2.29 -17.23
CA ARG A 59 -3.32 -1.99 -15.95
C ARG A 59 -2.75 -2.82 -14.81
N TRP A 60 -2.89 -2.33 -13.59
CA TRP A 60 -2.31 -2.91 -12.39
C TRP A 60 -3.39 -3.20 -11.34
N LYS A 61 -3.69 -4.48 -11.11
CA LYS A 61 -4.75 -4.92 -10.19
C LYS A 61 -4.57 -4.30 -8.80
N THR A 62 -5.60 -3.68 -8.26
CA THR A 62 -5.62 -2.89 -7.00
C THR A 62 -4.86 -1.56 -7.01
N LEU A 63 -3.79 -1.37 -7.79
CA LEU A 63 -3.11 -0.07 -7.87
C LEU A 63 -3.96 0.96 -8.61
N ASP A 64 -4.67 0.51 -9.64
CA ASP A 64 -5.52 1.38 -10.47
C ASP A 64 -6.79 1.84 -9.77
N GLU A 65 -7.11 1.23 -8.63
CA GLU A 65 -8.35 1.44 -7.89
C GLU A 65 -8.14 2.22 -6.58
N VAL A 66 -6.88 2.58 -6.27
CA VAL A 66 -6.52 3.26 -5.03
C VAL A 66 -5.91 4.63 -5.29
N GLU A 67 -6.07 5.54 -4.33
CA GLU A 67 -5.43 6.86 -4.32
C GLU A 67 -4.06 6.83 -3.63
N LEU A 68 -3.87 5.90 -2.70
CA LEU A 68 -2.68 5.80 -1.87
C LEU A 68 -2.11 4.38 -1.85
N VAL A 69 -0.79 4.28 -1.67
CA VAL A 69 -0.08 3.02 -1.44
C VAL A 69 0.69 3.12 -0.14
N LEU A 70 0.37 2.25 0.80
CA LEU A 70 1.02 2.16 2.10
C LEU A 70 1.93 0.94 2.12
N VAL A 71 3.24 1.15 2.23
CA VAL A 71 4.24 0.08 2.18
C VAL A 71 4.88 -0.08 3.54
N SER A 72 4.85 -1.27 4.11
CA SER A 72 5.70 -1.63 5.26
C SER A 72 6.89 -2.48 4.81
N ALA A 73 8.10 -2.07 5.13
CA ALA A 73 9.33 -2.78 4.85
C ALA A 73 10.11 -3.04 6.14
N VAL A 74 10.82 -4.18 6.23
CA VAL A 74 11.83 -4.32 7.28
C VAL A 74 13.03 -3.42 7.00
N ASP A 75 13.71 -2.97 8.05
CA ASP A 75 14.90 -2.14 7.95
C ASP A 75 16.10 -2.89 7.35
N ASP A 76 16.32 -4.13 7.80
CA ASP A 76 17.34 -5.05 7.29
C ASP A 76 16.72 -6.45 7.02
N PRO A 77 16.83 -7.00 5.79
CA PRO A 77 16.31 -8.33 5.49
C PRO A 77 17.05 -9.48 6.21
N ALA A 78 18.32 -9.31 6.54
CA ALA A 78 19.15 -10.32 7.19
C ALA A 78 18.99 -10.32 8.72
N ASP A 79 18.76 -9.14 9.30
CA ASP A 79 18.52 -8.95 10.74
C ASP A 79 17.43 -7.91 11.01
N PRO A 80 16.14 -8.24 10.80
CA PRO A 80 15.05 -7.28 10.88
C PRO A 80 14.79 -6.85 12.33
N ARG A 81 14.96 -5.55 12.61
CA ARG A 81 14.75 -4.97 13.95
C ARG A 81 13.60 -3.97 13.97
N ASN A 82 13.37 -3.29 12.86
CA ASN A 82 12.34 -2.28 12.71
C ASN A 82 11.46 -2.55 11.48
N VAL A 83 10.30 -1.92 11.47
CA VAL A 83 9.43 -1.86 10.28
C VAL A 83 9.24 -0.41 9.90
N ASP A 84 9.81 -0.04 8.76
CA ASP A 84 9.59 1.26 8.14
C ASP A 84 8.25 1.26 7.42
N VAL A 85 7.51 2.37 7.53
CA VAL A 85 6.21 2.54 6.89
C VAL A 85 6.26 3.77 5.99
N TYR A 86 5.96 3.56 4.72
CA TYR A 86 5.96 4.59 3.68
C TYR A 86 4.56 4.78 3.14
N LEU A 87 4.18 6.03 2.85
CA LEU A 87 2.92 6.38 2.22
C LEU A 87 3.22 7.09 0.90
N PHE A 88 2.72 6.55 -0.20
CA PHE A 88 2.91 7.10 -1.54
C PHE A 88 1.58 7.46 -2.19
N PRO A 89 1.53 8.53 -3.00
CA PRO A 89 0.48 8.71 -4.00
C PRO A 89 0.47 7.53 -4.98
N ALA A 90 -0.70 6.97 -5.27
CA ALA A 90 -0.81 5.80 -6.14
C ALA A 90 -0.48 6.10 -7.61
N ASP A 91 -0.71 7.34 -8.06
CA ASP A 91 -0.35 7.80 -9.40
C ASP A 91 1.18 7.82 -9.61
N GLU A 92 1.94 8.26 -8.60
CA GLU A 92 3.41 8.20 -8.63
C GLU A 92 3.93 6.77 -8.66
N VAL A 93 3.28 5.85 -7.92
CA VAL A 93 3.63 4.42 -7.98
C VAL A 93 3.31 3.87 -9.37
N ARG A 94 2.13 4.18 -9.93
CA ARG A 94 1.71 3.71 -11.26
C ARG A 94 2.67 4.16 -12.36
N LYS A 95 3.07 5.44 -12.37
CA LYS A 95 4.07 5.96 -13.32
C LYS A 95 5.36 5.14 -13.34
N ARG A 96 5.81 4.64 -12.19
CA ARG A 96 7.02 3.81 -12.10
C ARG A 96 6.82 2.40 -12.64
N PHE A 97 5.64 1.82 -12.37
CA PHE A 97 5.28 0.51 -12.92
C PHE A 97 5.11 0.57 -14.45
N ASP A 98 4.50 1.63 -14.98
CA ASP A 98 4.32 1.84 -16.42
C ASP A 98 5.65 2.07 -17.16
N ALA A 99 6.70 2.50 -16.45
CA ALA A 99 8.03 2.75 -16.99
C ALA A 99 8.97 1.53 -16.92
N SER A 100 8.49 0.38 -16.41
CA SER A 100 9.27 -0.84 -16.18
C SER A 100 9.19 -1.84 -17.33
#